data_AF-X0XCA4-F1
#
_entry.id   AF-X0XCA4-F1
#
_cell.length_a   1.000
_cell.length_b   1.000
_cell.length_c   1.000
_cell.angle_alpha   90.00
_cell.angle_beta   90.00
_cell.angle_gamma   90.00
#
_symmetry.space_group_name_H-M   'P 1'
#
loop_
_entity.id
_entity.type
_entity.pdbx_description
1 polymer ?
#
loop_
_entity_poly.entity_id
_entity_poly.type
_entity_poly.pdbx_seq_one_letter_code
_entity_poly.pdbx_strand_id
1 'polypeptide(L)'
;MDALDEYLIKIEDFPKLLATLLQEKFVDKIIGAKLKVDKKSGAIDRFTVSPVIVEKPEDLTTFPLTNLIAYGYARTDTAAKFLHKSVDGAKNEKVGVIARPCDTRGIIELVKIRQINMDNLFIVGFEDRGMVINASRQLKKVEGLDLTKVV
;
A
#
# COMPACT_ATOMS: atom_id res chain seq x y z
N MET A 1 10.35 -15.63 -29.29
CA MET A 1 9.18 -15.20 -28.50
C MET A 1 9.76 -14.55 -27.27
N ASP A 2 9.78 -13.22 -27.24
CA ASP A 2 10.32 -12.42 -26.14
C ASP A 2 9.43 -12.61 -24.90
N ALA A 3 9.77 -13.60 -24.08
CA ALA A 3 9.00 -14.00 -22.90
C ALA A 3 9.00 -12.96 -21.75
N LEU A 4 9.60 -11.78 -21.97
CA LEU A 4 9.77 -10.73 -20.96
C LEU A 4 8.61 -9.72 -20.93
N ASP A 5 7.87 -9.55 -22.03
CA ASP A 5 6.81 -8.54 -22.12
C ASP A 5 5.43 -9.01 -21.61
N GLU A 6 5.19 -10.32 -21.47
CA GLU A 6 3.85 -10.83 -21.15
C GLU A 6 3.39 -10.60 -19.70
N TYR A 7 4.28 -10.16 -18.79
CA TYR A 7 3.94 -10.01 -17.36
C TYR A 7 4.44 -8.73 -16.69
N LEU A 8 4.89 -7.74 -17.47
CA LEU A 8 5.34 -6.47 -16.91
C LEU A 8 4.13 -5.58 -16.54
N ILE A 9 3.89 -5.40 -15.25
CA ILE A 9 2.93 -4.39 -14.77
C ILE A 9 3.68 -3.06 -14.63
N LYS A 10 3.37 -2.09 -15.48
CA LYS A 10 3.92 -0.74 -15.36
C LYS A 10 3.29 -0.02 -14.16
N ILE A 11 3.99 0.98 -13.63
CA ILE A 11 3.50 1.72 -12.46
C ILE A 11 2.18 2.43 -12.75
N GLU A 12 1.99 2.90 -13.99
CA GLU A 12 0.76 3.55 -14.44
C GLU A 12 -0.42 2.57 -14.53
N ASP A 13 -0.14 1.29 -14.73
CA ASP A 13 -1.15 0.23 -14.82
C ASP A 13 -1.53 -0.34 -13.45
N PHE A 14 -0.74 -0.08 -12.40
CA PHE A 14 -1.00 -0.61 -11.07
C PHE A 14 -2.33 -0.13 -10.45
N PRO A 15 -2.70 1.16 -10.51
CA PRO A 15 -4.02 1.60 -10.06
C PRO A 15 -5.15 0.95 -10.87
N LYS A 16 -4.96 0.75 -12.18
CA LYS A 16 -5.93 0.09 -13.06
C LYS A 16 -6.15 -1.36 -12.65
N LEU A 17 -5.08 -2.10 -12.35
CA LEU A 17 -5.17 -3.46 -11.81
C LEU A 17 -6.07 -3.50 -10.56
N LEU A 18 -5.80 -2.61 -9.59
CA LEU A 18 -6.58 -2.53 -8.36
C LEU A 18 -8.04 -2.14 -8.62
N ALA A 19 -8.27 -1.19 -9.52
CA ALA A 19 -9.62 -0.78 -9.91
C ALA A 19 -10.39 -1.94 -10.55
N THR A 20 -9.76 -2.74 -11.41
CA THR A 20 -10.37 -3.92 -12.01
C THR A 20 -10.76 -4.96 -10.96
N LEU A 21 -9.98 -5.16 -9.89
CA LEU A 21 -10.36 -6.09 -8.81
C LEU A 21 -11.66 -5.68 -8.11
N LEU A 22 -11.91 -4.38 -7.94
CA LEU A 22 -13.17 -3.85 -7.40
C LEU A 22 -14.30 -3.93 -8.43
N GLN A 23 -14.06 -3.53 -9.68
CA GLN A 23 -15.06 -3.53 -10.76
C GLN A 23 -15.62 -4.93 -11.02
N GLU A 24 -14.74 -5.92 -11.11
CA GLU A 24 -15.11 -7.31 -11.34
C GLU A 24 -15.56 -8.03 -10.06
N LYS A 25 -15.66 -7.31 -8.93
CA LYS A 25 -16.07 -7.84 -7.61
C LYS A 25 -15.23 -9.03 -7.17
N PHE A 26 -13.96 -9.04 -7.55
CA PHE A 26 -13.00 -10.01 -7.05
C PHE A 26 -12.73 -9.76 -5.55
N VAL A 27 -12.72 -8.47 -5.18
CA VAL A 27 -12.68 -7.99 -3.80
C VAL A 27 -13.78 -6.95 -3.58
N ASP A 28 -14.25 -6.84 -2.34
CA ASP A 28 -15.22 -5.81 -1.94
C ASP A 28 -14.51 -4.49 -1.60
N LYS A 29 -13.27 -4.57 -1.08
CA LYS A 29 -12.47 -3.42 -0.65
C LYS A 29 -10.99 -3.63 -0.94
N ILE A 30 -10.26 -2.53 -1.05
CA ILE A 30 -8.80 -2.53 -1.13
C ILE A 30 -8.22 -1.68 0.00
N ILE A 31 -7.24 -2.24 0.72
CA ILE A 31 -6.36 -1.47 1.60
C ILE A 31 -5.29 -0.84 0.72
N GLY A 32 -5.56 0.38 0.29
CA GLY A 32 -4.68 1.20 -0.53
C GLY A 32 -3.74 2.07 0.29
N ALA A 33 -3.04 2.96 -0.41
CA ALA A 33 -2.07 3.87 0.18
C ALA A 33 -2.32 5.30 -0.26
N LYS A 34 -2.11 6.26 0.64
CA LYS A 34 -2.07 7.69 0.31
C LYS A 34 -0.86 8.37 0.92
N LEU A 35 -0.37 9.40 0.23
CA LEU A 35 0.60 10.32 0.80
C LEU A 35 -0.10 11.28 1.77
N LYS A 36 0.59 11.64 2.85
CA LYS A 36 0.09 12.65 3.77
C LYS A 36 0.17 14.03 3.11
N VAL A 37 -0.89 14.82 3.24
CA VAL A 37 -0.93 16.21 2.80
C VAL A 37 -0.92 17.12 4.01
N ASP A 38 -0.04 18.12 4.02
CA ASP A 38 -0.02 19.14 5.06
C ASP A 38 -1.28 20.01 4.96
N LYS A 39 -2.04 20.10 6.05
CA LYS A 39 -3.32 20.81 6.09
C LYS A 39 -3.18 22.33 5.95
N LYS A 40 -2.02 22.90 6.25
CA LYS A 40 -1.77 24.35 6.23
C LYS A 40 -1.19 24.80 4.90
N SER A 41 -0.22 24.06 4.37
CA SER A 41 0.47 24.44 3.12
C SER A 41 -0.08 23.75 1.87
N GLY A 42 -0.89 22.69 2.03
CA GLY A 42 -1.31 21.84 0.90
C GLY A 42 -0.16 21.02 0.31
N ALA A 43 1.04 21.08 0.90
CA ALA A 43 2.19 20.36 0.39
C ALA A 43 2.06 18.85 0.64
N ILE A 44 2.40 18.06 -0.38
CA ILE A 44 2.41 16.60 -0.30
C ILE A 44 3.70 16.16 0.38
N ASP A 45 3.58 15.45 1.51
CA ASP A 45 4.69 14.75 2.14
C ASP A 45 4.91 13.40 1.45
N ARG A 46 5.91 13.38 0.54
CA ARG A 46 6.27 12.20 -0.26
C ARG A 46 6.88 11.06 0.57
N PHE A 47 7.21 11.29 1.84
CA PHE A 47 7.90 10.30 2.69
C PHE A 47 6.97 9.64 3.71
N THR A 48 5.75 10.15 3.87
CA THR A 48 4.78 9.63 4.84
C THR A 48 3.61 9.01 4.10
N VAL A 49 3.58 7.67 4.06
CA VAL A 49 2.49 6.89 3.47
C VAL A 49 1.54 6.42 4.58
N SER A 50 0.24 6.50 4.36
CA SER A 50 -0.79 5.99 5.27
C SER A 50 -1.75 5.06 4.53
N PRO A 51 -2.23 4.00 5.19
CA PRO A 51 -3.24 3.13 4.60
C PRO A 51 -4.59 3.83 4.48
N VAL A 52 -5.36 3.42 3.48
CA VAL A 52 -6.75 3.85 3.27
C VAL A 52 -7.60 2.69 2.81
N ILE A 53 -8.89 2.75 3.10
CA ILE A 53 -9.87 1.84 2.51
C ILE A 53 -10.36 2.49 1.21
N VAL A 54 -10.36 1.69 0.14
CA VAL A 54 -10.94 2.06 -1.15
C VAL A 54 -11.99 1.03 -1.51
N GLU A 55 -13.21 1.49 -1.72
CA GLU A 55 -14.38 0.64 -2.04
C GLU A 55 -14.88 0.88 -3.47
N LYS A 56 -14.55 2.06 -4.04
CA LYS A 56 -14.98 2.47 -5.36
C LYS A 56 -13.80 2.48 -6.32
N PRO A 57 -13.92 1.86 -7.50
CA PRO A 57 -12.82 1.81 -8.46
C PRO A 57 -12.43 3.19 -8.99
N GLU A 58 -13.36 4.15 -9.01
CA GLU A 58 -13.12 5.52 -9.48
C GLU A 58 -12.15 6.28 -8.56
N ASP A 59 -12.02 5.86 -7.30
CA ASP A 59 -11.10 6.49 -6.34
C ASP A 59 -9.63 6.04 -6.57
N LEU A 60 -9.39 5.03 -7.42
CA LEU A 60 -8.07 4.50 -7.75
C LEU A 60 -7.48 5.13 -9.02
N THR A 61 -7.49 6.46 -9.08
CA THR A 61 -6.84 7.20 -10.18
C THR A 61 -5.33 7.17 -10.10
N THR A 62 -4.78 7.20 -8.88
CA THR A 62 -3.33 7.20 -8.62
C THR A 62 -3.01 6.32 -7.41
N PHE A 63 -1.81 5.76 -7.39
CA PHE A 63 -1.32 4.97 -6.25
C PHE A 63 0.16 5.32 -6.00
N PRO A 64 0.56 5.66 -4.76
CA PRO A 64 1.94 6.03 -4.45
C PRO A 64 2.83 4.79 -4.31
N LEU A 65 2.94 3.98 -5.37
CA LEU A 65 3.56 2.66 -5.34
C LEU A 65 5.03 2.74 -4.95
N THR A 66 5.79 3.61 -5.60
CA THR A 66 7.22 3.78 -5.30
C THR A 66 7.46 4.24 -3.87
N ASN A 67 6.65 5.19 -3.37
CA ASN A 67 6.73 5.66 -2.00
C ASN A 67 6.36 4.54 -1.00
N LEU A 68 5.33 3.74 -1.30
CA LEU A 68 4.95 2.59 -0.49
C LEU A 68 6.05 1.54 -0.46
N ILE A 69 6.74 1.29 -1.57
CA ILE A 69 7.88 0.36 -1.65
C ILE A 69 9.09 0.90 -0.90
N ALA A 70 9.42 2.19 -1.03
CA ALA A 70 10.60 2.80 -0.42
C ALA A 70 10.45 3.05 1.10
N TYR A 71 9.29 3.58 1.53
CA TYR A 71 9.10 4.07 2.90
C TYR A 71 8.10 3.25 3.70
N GLY A 72 7.16 2.57 3.04
CA GLY A 72 6.12 1.79 3.70
C GLY A 72 5.14 2.64 4.48
N TYR A 73 4.20 1.99 5.13
CA TYR A 73 3.24 2.70 5.97
C TYR A 73 3.92 3.29 7.20
N ALA A 74 3.56 4.53 7.52
CA ALA A 74 4.16 5.26 8.62
C ALA A 74 3.80 4.66 10.00
N ARG A 75 4.80 4.64 10.90
CA ARG A 75 4.65 4.25 12.31
C ARG A 75 4.01 2.86 12.46
N THR A 76 2.90 2.77 13.21
CA THR A 76 2.23 1.51 13.52
C THR A 76 1.18 1.12 12.48
N ASP A 77 1.07 1.83 11.36
CA ASP A 77 -0.04 1.69 10.41
C ASP A 77 0.23 0.59 9.38
N THR A 78 0.76 -0.55 9.84
CA THR A 78 1.09 -1.71 8.99
C THR A 78 -0.16 -2.25 8.28
N ALA A 79 0.02 -2.89 7.13
CA ALA A 79 -1.10 -3.45 6.36
C ALA A 79 -1.83 -4.50 7.21
N ALA A 80 -1.08 -5.32 7.95
CA ALA A 80 -1.63 -6.34 8.85
C ALA A 80 -2.51 -5.75 9.97
N LYS A 81 -2.03 -4.69 10.64
CA LYS A 81 -2.78 -4.04 11.71
C LYS A 81 -4.03 -3.35 11.14
N PHE A 82 -3.89 -2.67 10.01
CA PHE A 82 -5.00 -1.97 9.37
C PHE A 82 -6.07 -2.96 8.90
N LEU A 83 -5.66 -4.07 8.29
CA LEU A 83 -6.55 -5.18 7.92
C LEU A 83 -7.34 -5.71 9.12
N HIS A 84 -6.67 -6.01 10.23
CA HIS A 84 -7.35 -6.49 11.44
C HIS A 84 -8.28 -5.44 12.05
N LYS A 85 -7.86 -4.17 12.15
CA LYS A 85 -8.59 -3.16 12.92
C LYS A 85 -9.63 -2.38 12.12
N SER A 86 -9.43 -2.19 10.83
CA SER A 86 -10.25 -1.29 10.00
C SER A 86 -11.27 -2.03 9.13
N VAL A 87 -11.05 -3.32 8.85
CA VAL A 87 -11.99 -4.18 8.09
C VAL A 87 -12.25 -5.51 8.82
N ASP A 88 -12.14 -5.50 10.16
CA ASP A 88 -12.37 -6.65 11.06
C ASP A 88 -11.69 -7.96 10.59
N GLY A 89 -10.48 -7.84 10.03
CA GLY A 89 -9.72 -8.98 9.53
C GLY A 89 -10.37 -9.72 8.38
N ALA A 90 -11.15 -9.03 7.53
CA ALA A 90 -11.81 -9.60 6.36
C ALA A 90 -12.72 -10.80 6.69
N LYS A 91 -13.35 -10.83 7.87
CA LYS A 91 -14.22 -11.96 8.27
C LYS A 91 -15.45 -12.13 7.38
N ASN A 92 -16.03 -11.01 6.95
CA ASN A 92 -17.32 -10.98 6.24
C ASN A 92 -17.24 -10.36 4.83
N GLU A 93 -16.03 -9.99 4.38
CA GLU A 93 -15.83 -9.28 3.11
C GLU A 93 -14.46 -9.66 2.53
N LYS A 94 -14.36 -9.66 1.20
CA LYS A 94 -13.13 -9.90 0.47
C LYS A 94 -12.30 -8.64 0.38
N VAL A 95 -11.03 -8.71 0.79
CA VAL A 95 -10.15 -7.54 0.89
C VAL A 95 -8.88 -7.75 0.08
N GLY A 96 -8.64 -6.83 -0.86
CA GLY A 96 -7.36 -6.67 -1.52
C GLY A 96 -6.38 -5.94 -0.62
N VAL A 97 -5.17 -6.46 -0.44
CA VAL A 97 -4.14 -5.84 0.41
C VAL A 97 -2.80 -5.85 -0.29
N ILE A 98 -2.15 -4.68 -0.32
CA ILE A 98 -0.77 -4.55 -0.78
C ILE A 98 0.12 -4.70 0.46
N ALA A 99 0.97 -5.74 0.48
CA ALA A 99 1.66 -6.16 1.69
C ALA A 99 3.16 -6.39 1.45
N ARG A 100 3.97 -5.92 2.41
CA ARG A 100 5.39 -6.29 2.53
C ARG A 100 5.54 -7.70 3.12
N PRO A 101 6.71 -8.34 2.99
CA PRO A 101 6.98 -9.61 3.66
C PRO A 101 6.74 -9.57 5.18
N CYS A 102 7.06 -8.46 5.84
CA CYS A 102 6.79 -8.27 7.27
C CYS A 102 5.29 -8.14 7.58
N ASP A 103 4.52 -7.48 6.72
CA ASP A 103 3.06 -7.43 6.81
C ASP A 103 2.46 -8.82 6.62
N THR A 104 2.89 -9.55 5.59
CA THR A 104 2.42 -10.92 5.32
C THR A 104 2.67 -11.85 6.50
N ARG A 105 3.85 -11.76 7.14
CA ARG A 105 4.13 -12.51 8.39
C ARG A 105 3.13 -12.14 9.49
N GLY A 106 2.88 -10.84 9.69
CA GLY A 106 1.89 -10.37 10.66
C GLY A 106 0.48 -10.88 10.36
N ILE A 107 0.07 -10.87 9.10
CA ILE A 107 -1.20 -11.43 8.63
C ILE A 107 -1.28 -12.92 8.97
N ILE A 108 -0.24 -13.70 8.67
CA ILE A 108 -0.21 -15.15 8.95
C ILE A 108 -0.35 -15.42 10.46
N GLU A 109 0.33 -14.68 11.33
CA GLU A 109 0.17 -14.85 12.77
C GLU A 109 -1.25 -14.53 13.25
N LEU A 110 -1.87 -13.48 12.71
CA LEU A 110 -3.25 -13.11 13.00
C LEU A 110 -4.26 -14.15 12.47
N VAL A 111 -3.98 -14.78 11.33
CA VAL A 111 -4.77 -15.89 10.78
C VAL A 111 -4.73 -17.10 11.72
N LYS A 112 -3.55 -17.47 12.24
CA LYS A 112 -3.41 -18.61 13.18
C LYS A 112 -4.28 -18.46 14.42
N ILE A 113 -4.43 -17.22 14.93
CA ILE A 113 -5.31 -16.91 16.07
C ILE A 113 -6.73 -16.47 15.67
N ARG A 114 -7.13 -16.72 14.41
CA ARG A 114 -8.48 -16.47 13.87
C ARG A 114 -8.93 -15.01 13.92
N GLN A 115 -7.99 -14.07 13.94
CA GLN A 115 -8.28 -12.63 13.88
C GLN A 115 -8.38 -12.11 12.44
N ILE A 116 -7.87 -12.87 11.47
CA ILE A 116 -8.00 -12.61 10.03
C ILE A 116 -8.51 -13.88 9.34
N ASN A 117 -9.43 -13.72 8.39
CA ASN A 117 -9.86 -14.78 7.49
C ASN A 117 -9.03 -14.74 6.19
N MET A 118 -8.14 -15.72 6.00
CA MET A 118 -7.25 -15.78 4.84
C MET A 118 -8.00 -16.01 3.52
N ASP A 119 -9.09 -16.78 3.55
CA ASP A 119 -9.85 -17.14 2.34
C ASP A 119 -10.49 -15.91 1.67
N ASN A 120 -10.63 -14.83 2.43
CA ASN A 120 -11.17 -13.56 1.97
C ASN A 120 -10.08 -12.55 1.56
N LEU A 121 -8.82 -12.94 1.46
CA LEU A 121 -7.74 -12.01 1.08
C LEU A 121 -7.28 -12.20 -0.35
N PHE A 122 -7.07 -11.08 -1.04
CA PHE A 122 -6.24 -11.02 -2.23
C PHE A 122 -4.98 -10.22 -1.92
N ILE A 123 -3.84 -10.90 -1.82
CA ILE A 123 -2.59 -10.26 -1.38
C ILE A 123 -1.71 -9.95 -2.59
N VAL A 124 -1.45 -8.66 -2.81
CA VAL A 124 -0.41 -8.18 -3.73
C VAL A 124 0.87 -7.99 -2.93
N GLY A 125 1.74 -9.00 -2.99
CA GLY A 125 3.05 -8.94 -2.36
C GLY A 125 4.05 -8.15 -3.21
N PHE A 126 4.94 -7.40 -2.57
CA PHE A 126 6.09 -6.78 -3.25
C PHE A 126 7.40 -7.11 -2.53
N GLU A 127 8.49 -7.14 -3.31
CA GLU A 127 9.83 -7.37 -2.78
C GLU A 127 10.25 -6.20 -1.87
N ASP A 128 10.74 -6.51 -0.68
CA ASP A 128 11.21 -5.50 0.28
C ASP A 128 12.74 -5.55 0.34
N ARG A 129 13.38 -4.43 -0.03
CA ARG A 129 14.85 -4.25 -0.02
C ARG A 129 15.34 -3.54 1.25
N GLY A 130 14.46 -3.37 2.23
CA GLY A 130 14.70 -2.56 3.42
C GLY A 130 13.96 -1.23 3.36
N MET A 131 13.76 -0.63 4.54
CA MET A 131 12.99 0.59 4.71
C MET A 131 13.85 1.71 5.29
N VAL A 132 13.70 2.92 4.76
CA VAL A 132 14.36 4.11 5.30
C VAL A 132 13.44 4.79 6.32
N ILE A 133 13.69 4.56 7.60
CA ILE A 133 12.96 5.23 8.67
C ILE A 133 13.41 6.70 8.75
N ASN A 134 12.45 7.62 8.90
CA ASN A 134 12.69 9.07 8.97
C ASN A 134 13.38 9.64 7.72
N ALA A 135 13.08 9.11 6.53
CA ALA A 135 13.66 9.57 5.26
C ALA A 135 13.61 11.09 5.09
N SER A 136 12.45 11.71 5.32
CA SER A 136 12.29 13.18 5.28
C SER A 136 13.31 13.93 6.16
N ARG A 137 13.58 13.43 7.37
CA ARG A 137 14.52 14.07 8.31
C ARG A 137 15.97 13.95 7.83
N GLN A 138 16.33 12.82 7.22
CA GLN A 138 17.70 12.61 6.72
C GLN A 138 17.94 13.40 5.44
N LEU A 139 16.98 13.39 4.51
CA LEU A 139 17.10 14.09 3.24
C LEU A 139 17.13 15.62 3.40
N LYS A 140 16.44 16.17 4.40
CA LYS A 140 16.55 17.60 4.77
C LYS A 140 17.95 18.06 5.16
N LYS A 141 18.84 17.15 5.55
CA LYS A 141 20.24 17.47 5.90
C LYS A 141 21.14 17.56 4.67
N VAL A 142 20.67 17.13 3.51
CA VAL A 142 21.42 17.19 2.26
C VAL A 142 21.21 18.57 1.66
N GLU A 143 22.27 19.38 1.65
CA GLU A 143 22.22 20.72 1.05
C GLU A 143 21.92 20.65 -0.45
N GLY A 144 21.09 21.59 -0.93
CA GLY A 144 20.71 21.67 -2.34
C GLY A 144 19.70 20.63 -2.83
N LEU A 145 19.22 19.73 -1.97
CA LEU A 145 18.26 18.69 -2.35
C LEU A 145 16.82 19.22 -2.32
N ASP A 146 16.16 19.19 -3.48
CA ASP A 146 14.73 19.47 -3.60
C ASP A 146 13.88 18.23 -3.26
N LEU A 147 13.33 18.22 -2.05
CA LEU A 147 12.51 17.12 -1.54
C LEU A 147 11.21 16.89 -2.31
N THR A 148 10.75 17.87 -3.08
CA THR A 148 9.54 17.71 -3.91
C THR A 148 9.78 16.82 -5.12
N LYS A 149 11.06 16.61 -5.50
CA LYS A 149 11.47 15.81 -6.65
C LYS A 149 11.95 14.41 -6.27
N VAL A 150 12.20 14.15 -4.99
CA VAL A 150 12.62 12.83 -4.50
C VAL A 150 11.40 11.91 -4.42
N VAL A 151 11.51 10.72 -5.01
CA VAL A 151 10.54 9.62 -4.87
C VAL A 151 11.11 8.59 -3.93
#